data_AF-A0A9W8I112-F1
#
_entry.id   AF-A0A9W8I112-F1
#
_cell.length_a   1.000
_cell.length_b   1.000
_cell.length_c   1.000
_cell.angle_alpha   90.00
_cell.angle_beta   90.00
_cell.angle_gamma   90.00
#
_symmetry.space_group_name_H-M   'P 1'
#
loop_
_entity.id
_entity.type
_entity.pdbx_description
1 polymer ?
#
loop_
_entity_poly.entity_id
_entity_poly.type
_entity_poly.pdbx_seq_one_letter_code
_entity_poly.pdbx_strand_id
1 'polypeptide(L)'
;MCNIFLQHTSASLCLNENVCREVREDLTMALDHVAPESLPYRHTDEGPDDMPGHAKSAIMGVSLDIPISDGRLALGTWQGIYLCEHRTYQHRRTVVITMQGEKKK
;
A
#
# COMPACT_ATOMS: atom_id res chain seq x y z
N MET A 1 -4.94 0.28 -18.98
CA MET A 1 -4.48 0.66 -17.63
C MET A 1 -5.46 0.16 -16.59
N CYS A 2 -4.95 -0.34 -15.48
CA CYS A 2 -5.70 -0.70 -14.28
C CYS A 2 -5.25 0.23 -13.16
N ASN A 3 -6.13 1.11 -12.72
CA ASN A 3 -5.92 1.91 -11.52
C ASN A 3 -6.49 1.15 -10.32
N ILE A 4 -5.72 1.06 -9.25
CA ILE A 4 -6.12 0.46 -7.97
C ILE A 4 -5.95 1.54 -6.91
N PHE A 5 -7.06 2.01 -6.35
CA PHE A 5 -7.10 3.14 -5.42
C PHE A 5 -7.65 2.72 -4.06
N LEU A 6 -6.89 2.97 -3.00
CA LEU A 6 -7.27 2.72 -1.61
C LEU A 6 -7.93 3.97 -1.01
N GLN A 7 -9.18 3.84 -0.57
CA GLN A 7 -9.95 4.95 0.03
C GLN A 7 -9.66 5.14 1.53
N HIS A 8 -8.38 5.16 1.91
CA HIS A 8 -7.92 5.21 3.31
C HIS A 8 -6.64 6.03 3.40
N THR A 9 -6.42 6.69 4.54
CA THR A 9 -5.27 7.58 4.76
C THR A 9 -4.22 7.00 5.70
N SER A 10 -4.47 5.83 6.28
CA SER A 10 -3.62 5.20 7.30
C SER A 10 -3.09 3.82 6.85
N ALA A 11 -3.22 3.52 5.57
CA ALA A 11 -2.75 2.31 4.91
C ALA A 11 -2.29 2.71 3.50
N SER A 12 -1.46 1.92 2.84
CA SER A 12 -0.94 2.22 1.51
C SER A 12 -1.04 1.04 0.55
N LEU A 13 -0.82 1.35 -0.74
CA LEU A 13 -0.62 0.35 -1.77
C LEU A 13 0.81 0.46 -2.31
N CYS A 14 1.45 -0.69 -2.56
CA CYS A 14 2.73 -0.72 -3.26
C CYS A 14 2.88 -1.96 -4.14
N LEU A 15 3.87 -1.91 -5.04
CA LEU A 15 4.36 -3.08 -5.77
C LEU A 15 5.68 -3.52 -5.14
N ASN A 16 5.79 -4.79 -4.78
CA ASN A 16 7.03 -5.34 -4.23
C ASN A 16 7.20 -6.83 -4.58
N GLU A 17 8.32 -7.44 -4.22
CA GLU A 17 8.56 -8.87 -4.39
C GLU A 17 7.55 -9.70 -3.59
N ASN A 18 6.84 -10.64 -4.26
CA ASN A 18 5.82 -11.52 -3.68
C ASN A 18 6.19 -13.01 -3.66
N VAL A 19 7.48 -13.31 -3.49
CA VAL A 19 7.99 -14.69 -3.40
C VAL A 19 8.49 -14.98 -2.00
N CYS A 20 9.42 -14.16 -1.53
CA CYS A 20 10.01 -14.24 -0.20
C CYS A 20 9.07 -13.63 0.86
N ARG A 21 8.87 -14.34 1.98
CA ARG A 21 7.98 -13.87 3.07
C ARG A 21 8.67 -12.75 3.85
N GLU A 22 9.97 -12.86 4.01
CA GLU A 22 10.85 -11.98 4.76
C GLU A 22 10.79 -10.54 4.22
N VAL A 23 10.57 -10.37 2.91
CA VAL A 23 10.34 -9.04 2.28
C VAL A 23 9.22 -8.25 2.97
N ARG A 24 8.17 -8.91 3.46
CA ARG A 24 7.05 -8.23 4.16
C ARG A 24 7.47 -7.77 5.55
N GLU A 25 8.26 -8.57 6.24
CA GLU A 25 8.75 -8.30 7.59
C GLU A 25 9.79 -7.18 7.53
N ASP A 26 10.73 -7.25 6.59
CA ASP A 26 11.75 -6.22 6.34
C ASP A 26 11.15 -4.90 5.87
N LEU A 27 10.13 -4.93 5.00
CA LEU A 27 9.43 -3.72 4.57
C LEU A 27 8.73 -3.04 5.75
N THR A 28 8.06 -3.82 6.61
CA THR A 28 7.41 -3.30 7.82
C THR A 28 8.45 -2.65 8.73
N MET A 29 9.54 -3.35 9.02
CA MET A 29 10.65 -2.84 9.81
C MET A 29 11.23 -1.55 9.22
N ALA A 30 11.47 -1.49 7.91
CA ALA A 30 12.00 -0.30 7.25
C ALA A 30 11.05 0.90 7.38
N LEU A 31 9.74 0.69 7.22
CA LEU A 31 8.74 1.74 7.40
C LEU A 31 8.62 2.22 8.85
N ASP A 32 8.77 1.32 9.82
CA ASP A 32 8.82 1.65 11.25
C ASP A 32 10.05 2.51 11.59
N HIS A 33 11.16 2.35 10.86
CA HIS A 33 12.32 3.24 11.01
C HIS A 33 12.11 4.61 10.35
N VAL A 34 11.36 4.67 9.25
CA VAL A 34 11.07 5.93 8.53
C VAL A 34 10.07 6.79 9.30
N ALA A 35 9.03 6.19 9.87
CA ALA A 35 8.02 6.87 10.67
C ALA A 35 7.78 6.10 11.98
N PRO A 36 8.72 6.20 12.94
CA PRO A 36 8.62 5.46 14.21
C PRO A 36 7.56 6.04 15.13
N GLU A 37 6.83 5.18 15.82
CA GLU A 37 5.79 5.55 16.80
C GLU A 37 6.34 6.33 18.00
N SER A 38 7.64 6.22 18.28
CA SER A 38 8.30 6.89 19.41
C SER A 38 8.50 8.40 19.23
N LEU A 39 8.25 8.94 18.03
CA LEU A 39 8.32 10.38 17.81
C LEU A 39 7.17 11.11 18.52
N PRO A 40 7.38 12.35 18.98
CA PRO A 40 6.39 13.13 19.70
C PRO A 40 5.34 13.72 18.74
N TYR A 41 4.59 12.87 18.05
CA TYR A 41 3.50 13.28 17.17
C TYR A 41 2.38 13.93 17.97
N ARG A 42 1.77 14.96 17.36
CA ARG A 42 0.65 15.69 17.97
C ARG A 42 -0.70 15.04 17.71
N HIS A 43 -0.81 14.26 16.63
CA HIS A 43 -2.02 13.57 16.25
C HIS A 43 -1.91 12.11 16.70
N THR A 44 -2.59 11.80 17.79
CA THR A 44 -2.59 10.47 18.42
C THR A 44 -4.00 10.12 18.87
N ASP A 45 -5.00 10.64 18.15
CA ASP A 45 -6.41 10.58 18.55
C ASP A 45 -6.92 9.14 18.52
N GLU A 46 -6.35 8.33 17.62
CA GLU A 46 -6.64 6.90 17.47
C GLU A 46 -5.51 5.97 17.97
N GLY A 47 -4.58 6.49 18.79
CA GLY A 47 -3.48 5.71 19.37
C GLY A 47 -2.07 6.14 18.94
N PRO A 48 -1.02 5.46 19.44
CA PRO A 48 0.38 5.83 19.18
C PRO A 48 0.80 5.62 17.71
N ASP A 49 0.14 4.70 17.01
CA ASP A 49 0.39 4.34 15.61
C ASP A 49 -0.42 5.19 14.61
N ASP A 50 -1.13 6.23 15.08
CA ASP A 50 -2.08 7.04 14.29
C ASP A 50 -1.36 7.91 13.25
N MET A 51 -0.65 8.94 13.71
CA MET A 51 0.18 9.76 12.84
C MET A 51 1.30 8.98 12.11
N PRO A 52 1.99 7.99 12.73
CA PRO A 52 2.90 7.10 12.00
C PRO A 52 2.23 6.43 10.80
N GLY A 53 1.02 5.88 10.98
CA GLY A 53 0.28 5.23 9.89
C GLY A 53 -0.07 6.20 8.76
N HIS A 54 -0.47 7.43 9.10
CA HIS A 54 -0.68 8.50 8.13
C HIS A 54 0.60 8.92 7.40
N ALA A 55 1.73 9.02 8.11
CA ALA A 55 3.01 9.36 7.52
C ALA A 55 3.48 8.29 6.52
N LYS A 56 3.43 7.00 6.90
CA LYS A 56 3.77 5.87 6.02
C LYS A 56 2.86 5.84 4.78
N SER A 57 1.56 6.07 4.98
CA SER A 57 0.58 6.13 3.88
C SER A 57 0.90 7.27 2.90
N ALA A 58 1.20 8.46 3.40
CA ALA A 58 1.53 9.62 2.57
C ALA A 58 2.83 9.44 1.77
N ILE A 59 3.82 8.75 2.34
CA ILE A 59 5.11 8.46 1.69
C ILE A 59 4.94 7.41 0.58
N MET A 60 4.22 6.32 0.85
CA MET A 60 4.06 5.22 -0.10
C MET A 60 2.98 5.48 -1.15
N GLY A 61 1.95 6.23 -0.80
CA GLY A 61 0.79 6.50 -1.64
C GLY A 61 -0.32 5.45 -1.52
N VAL A 62 -1.46 5.80 -2.10
CA VAL A 62 -2.71 5.02 -2.02
C VAL A 62 -3.24 4.60 -3.39
N SER A 63 -2.47 4.83 -4.45
CA SER A 63 -2.88 4.60 -5.84
C SER A 63 -1.78 3.86 -6.59
N LEU A 64 -2.16 2.82 -7.33
CA LEU A 64 -1.29 2.13 -8.28
C LEU A 64 -1.89 2.20 -9.66
N ASP A 65 -1.07 2.56 -10.66
CA ASP A 65 -1.45 2.56 -12.07
C ASP A 65 -0.64 1.52 -12.83
N ILE A 66 -1.28 0.40 -13.17
CA ILE A 66 -0.62 -0.79 -13.72
C ILE A 66 -1.06 -0.97 -15.18
N PRO A 67 -0.13 -1.15 -16.14
CA PRO A 67 -0.50 -1.44 -17.51
C PRO A 67 -1.23 -2.78 -17.63
N ILE A 68 -2.12 -2.87 -18.62
CA ILE A 68 -2.80 -4.11 -18.98
C ILE A 68 -2.27 -4.52 -20.36
N SER A 69 -1.74 -5.74 -20.49
CA SER A 69 -1.32 -6.33 -21.75
C SER A 69 -1.95 -7.70 -21.89
N ASP A 70 -2.53 -8.00 -23.05
CA ASP A 70 -3.14 -9.30 -23.36
C ASP A 70 -4.16 -9.78 -22.30
N GLY A 71 -4.96 -8.84 -21.79
CA GLY A 71 -5.99 -9.10 -20.78
C GLY A 71 -5.44 -9.39 -19.38
N ARG A 72 -4.14 -9.17 -19.14
CA ARG A 72 -3.48 -9.38 -17.84
C ARG A 72 -2.81 -8.10 -17.37
N LEU A 73 -2.68 -7.96 -16.04
CA LEU A 73 -1.82 -6.93 -15.46
C LEU A 73 -0.38 -7.22 -15.89
N ALA A 74 0.28 -6.23 -16.48
CA ALA A 74 1.65 -6.34 -16.96
C ALA A 74 2.66 -6.15 -15.83
N LEU A 75 2.59 -7.01 -14.81
CA LEU A 75 3.51 -7.05 -13.68
C LEU A 75 4.83 -7.72 -14.07
N GLY A 76 5.93 -7.28 -13.46
CA GLY A 76 7.19 -8.02 -13.52
C GLY A 76 7.10 -9.37 -12.81
N THR A 77 8.01 -10.30 -13.12
CA THR A 77 8.01 -11.69 -12.63
C THR A 77 7.82 -11.82 -11.13
N TRP A 78 8.40 -10.91 -10.35
CA TRP A 78 8.35 -10.94 -8.89
C TRP A 78 7.39 -9.92 -8.28
N GLN A 79 6.80 -9.02 -9.08
CA GLN A 79 5.94 -7.97 -8.55
C GLN A 79 4.58 -8.53 -8.12
N GLY A 80 4.23 -8.31 -6.86
CA GLY A 80 2.88 -8.42 -6.32
C GLY A 80 2.33 -7.07 -5.87
N ILE A 81 1.00 -6.99 -5.80
CA ILE A 81 0.27 -5.81 -5.31
C ILE A 81 0.02 -5.99 -3.82
N TYR A 82 0.55 -5.08 -3.01
CA TYR A 82 0.48 -5.16 -1.55
C TYR A 82 -0.50 -4.11 -1.02
N LEU A 83 -1.30 -4.52 -0.04
CA LEU A 83 -1.94 -3.60 0.89
C LEU A 83 -1.08 -3.58 2.16
N CYS A 84 -0.45 -2.45 2.43
CA CYS A 84 0.34 -2.23 3.63
C CYS A 84 -0.57 -1.61 4.69
N GLU A 85 -0.96 -2.42 5.67
CA GLU A 85 -1.68 -1.97 6.86
C GLU A 85 -0.67 -1.40 7.85
N HIS A 86 -0.85 -0.13 8.24
CA HIS A 86 0.06 0.56 9.16
C HIS A 86 -0.53 0.74 10.56
N ARG A 87 -1.75 0.25 10.78
CA ARG A 87 -2.47 0.31 12.06
C ARG A 87 -2.48 -1.07 12.70
N THR A 88 -2.34 -1.11 14.01
CA THR A 88 -2.32 -2.35 14.80
C THR A 88 -3.73 -2.91 14.99
N TYR A 89 -4.72 -2.03 15.14
CA TYR A 89 -6.12 -2.44 15.28
C TYR A 89 -6.71 -2.89 13.94
N GLN A 90 -7.71 -3.77 14.01
CA GLN A 90 -8.35 -4.28 12.81
C GLN A 90 -9.18 -3.19 12.12
N HIS A 91 -8.90 -2.94 10.85
CA HIS A 91 -9.68 -2.03 10.00
C HIS A 91 -10.29 -2.76 8.80
N ARG A 92 -11.43 -2.23 8.33
CA ARG A 92 -12.00 -2.62 7.03
C ARG A 92 -11.50 -1.66 5.96
N ARG A 93 -10.70 -2.16 5.02
CA ARG A 93 -10.17 -1.38 3.90
C ARG A 93 -11.05 -1.53 2.66
N THR A 94 -11.19 -0.45 1.91
CA THR A 94 -11.96 -0.38 0.66
C THR A 94 -11.02 0.01 -0.46
N VAL A 95 -10.95 -0.83 -1.48
CA VAL A 95 -10.14 -0.61 -2.68
C VAL A 95 -11.08 -0.51 -3.88
N VAL A 96 -10.90 0.55 -4.66
CA VAL A 96 -11.60 0.78 -5.92
C VAL A 96 -10.68 0.40 -7.06
N ILE A 97 -11.15 -0.46 -7.97
CA ILE A 97 -10.40 -0.85 -9.17
C ILE A 97 -11.10 -0.26 -10.39
N THR A 98 -10.37 0.56 -11.13
CA THR A 98 -10.83 1.15 -12.39
C THR A 98 -9.98 0.62 -13.54
N MET A 99 -10.62 0.00 -14.52
CA MET A 99 -9.93 -0.50 -15.71
C MET A 99 -10.34 0.31 -16.94
N GLN A 100 -9.37 0.76 -17.72
CA GLN A 100 -9.58 1.49 -18.95
C GLN A 100 -8.67 0.93 -20.05
N GLY A 101 -9.25 0.63 -21.21
CA GLY A 101 -8.51 0.13 -22.37
C GLY A 101 -9.44 -0.30 -23.50
N GLU A 102 -8.85 -0.81 -24.57
CA GLU A 102 -9.57 -1.33 -25.73
C GLU A 102 -9.54 -2.86 -25.76
N LYS A 103 -10.56 -3.47 -26.35
CA LYS A 103 -10.57 -4.92 -26.58
C LYS A 103 -9.58 -5.25 -27.70
N LYS A 104 -8.83 -6.35 -27.52
CA LYS A 104 -8.03 -6.91 -28.61
C LYS A 104 -9.00 -7.38 -29.72
N LYS A 105 -8.80 -6.89 -30.95
CA LYS A 105 -9.57 -7.31 -32.13
C LYS A 105 -9.23 -8.74 -32.53
#